data_AF-A0A842HFG6-F1
#
_entry.id   AF-A0A842HFG6-F1
#
_cell.length_a   1.000
_cell.length_b   1.000
_cell.length_c   1.000
_cell.angle_alpha   90.00
_cell.angle_beta   90.00
_cell.angle_gamma   90.00
#
_symmetry.space_group_name_H-M   'P 1'
#
loop_
_entity.id
_entity.type
_entity.pdbx_description
1 polymer ?
#
loop_
_entity_poly.entity_id
_entity_poly.type
_entity_poly.pdbx_seq_one_letter_code
_entity_poly.pdbx_strand_id
1 'polypeptide(L)'
;MRYLAAATTFALSLLAPLTGFAEVIEVQDVTPPANRVGFNQLPDALVQSINSYTRGGSGSAITALTNATPLVSNRNAFAKLMSKEFGQAESLFGVLLKAEPIFVRKITVSYRQYYVLYGYRDGVLFARFDFYQSDKNDTLVDCAFSRDADKILPPATQNMEF
;
A
#
# COMPACT_ATOMS: atom_id res chain seq x y z
N MET A 1 56.18 0.58 -56.74
CA MET A 1 55.80 1.99 -56.86
C MET A 1 54.28 2.11 -56.70
N ARG A 2 53.83 3.02 -55.81
CA ARG A 2 52.55 3.80 -55.81
C ARG A 2 51.23 3.01 -55.94
N TYR A 3 50.43 2.80 -54.87
CA TYR A 3 49.53 3.70 -54.11
C TYR A 3 48.05 3.65 -54.59
N LEU A 4 47.15 3.34 -53.63
CA LEU A 4 45.76 3.82 -53.39
C LEU A 4 44.70 3.67 -54.51
N ALA A 5 43.39 3.50 -54.29
CA ALA A 5 42.51 3.65 -53.12
C ALA A 5 41.21 2.81 -53.27
N ALA A 6 40.46 2.78 -52.17
CA ALA A 6 39.22 2.05 -51.93
C ALA A 6 37.98 2.51 -52.73
N ALA A 7 36.99 1.61 -52.81
CA ALA A 7 35.58 1.97 -52.75
C ALA A 7 34.81 0.89 -51.98
N THR A 8 34.39 1.28 -50.79
CA THR A 8 33.61 0.52 -49.80
C THR A 8 32.14 0.46 -50.24
N THR A 9 31.50 -0.70 -50.14
CA THR A 9 30.02 -0.78 -50.16
C THR A 9 29.58 -1.66 -49.00
N PHE A 10 29.19 -1.00 -47.91
CA PHE A 10 28.47 -1.59 -46.79
C PHE A 10 27.03 -1.84 -47.22
N ALA A 11 26.63 -3.12 -47.35
CA ALA A 11 25.23 -3.49 -47.44
C ALA A 11 24.63 -3.45 -46.03
N LEU A 12 23.80 -2.44 -45.78
CA LEU A 12 23.04 -2.25 -44.55
C LEU A 12 21.83 -3.21 -44.57
N SER A 13 21.99 -4.42 -44.04
CA SER A 13 20.87 -5.37 -43.89
C SER A 13 20.20 -5.21 -42.52
N LEU A 14 19.06 -4.52 -42.53
CA LEU A 14 17.87 -4.66 -41.67
C LEU A 14 18.11 -4.92 -40.16
N LEU A 15 18.26 -3.84 -39.41
CA LEU A 15 17.84 -3.81 -38.00
C LEU A 15 16.33 -3.53 -37.97
N ALA A 16 15.51 -4.56 -37.73
CA ALA A 16 14.11 -4.35 -37.41
C ALA A 16 14.02 -3.61 -36.06
N PRO A 17 13.25 -2.51 -35.94
CA PRO A 17 13.02 -1.91 -34.64
C PRO A 17 12.07 -2.83 -33.86
N LEU A 18 12.57 -3.41 -32.76
CA LEU A 18 11.75 -3.93 -31.67
C LEU A 18 10.95 -2.75 -31.10
N THR A 19 9.84 -2.44 -31.78
CA THR A 19 8.89 -1.42 -31.39
C THR A 19 8.01 -2.02 -30.30
N GLY A 20 8.27 -1.56 -29.08
CA GLY A 20 7.24 -1.07 -28.17
C GLY A 20 6.08 -2.01 -27.88
N PHE A 21 6.26 -2.82 -26.83
CA PHE A 21 5.24 -2.89 -25.78
C PHE A 21 5.97 -2.71 -24.44
N ALA A 22 6.41 -1.47 -24.18
CA ALA A 22 6.35 -1.01 -22.80
C ALA A 22 4.85 -1.00 -22.50
N GLU A 23 4.36 -2.09 -21.91
CA GLU A 23 3.04 -2.14 -21.32
C GLU A 23 3.06 -1.06 -20.25
N VAL A 24 2.57 0.13 -20.64
CA VAL A 24 2.21 1.17 -19.70
C VAL A 24 1.12 0.50 -18.89
N ILE A 25 1.50 -0.01 -17.72
CA ILE A 25 0.54 -0.36 -16.68
C ILE A 25 -0.11 0.97 -16.37
N GLU A 26 -1.22 1.22 -17.04
CA GLU A 26 -2.13 2.29 -16.74
C GLU A 26 -2.51 2.03 -15.29
N VAL A 27 -1.87 2.78 -14.38
CA VAL A 27 -2.23 2.81 -12.98
C VAL A 27 -3.68 3.22 -13.01
N GLN A 28 -4.58 2.24 -12.90
CA GLN A 28 -6.01 2.52 -12.79
C GLN A 28 -6.11 3.60 -11.75
N ASP A 29 -6.66 4.74 -12.17
CA ASP A 29 -7.02 5.81 -11.27
C ASP A 29 -8.18 5.25 -10.45
N VAL A 30 -7.83 4.43 -9.44
CA VAL A 30 -8.75 3.92 -8.44
C VAL A 30 -9.16 5.18 -7.70
N THR A 31 -10.19 5.83 -8.24
CA THR A 31 -10.72 7.07 -7.71
C THR A 31 -11.18 6.72 -6.30
N PRO A 32 -10.50 7.20 -5.25
CA PRO A 32 -10.86 6.84 -3.89
C PRO A 32 -12.29 7.33 -3.66
N PRO A 33 -13.11 6.61 -2.87
CA PRO A 33 -14.47 7.03 -2.59
C PRO A 33 -14.48 8.50 -2.09
N ALA A 34 -15.51 9.26 -2.51
CA ALA A 34 -15.61 10.71 -2.29
C ALA A 34 -15.56 11.15 -0.81
N ASN A 35 -15.76 10.22 0.12
CA ASN A 35 -15.60 10.44 1.57
C ASN A 35 -14.18 10.07 2.04
N ARG A 36 -13.17 10.81 1.58
CA ARG A 36 -11.81 10.65 2.10
C ARG A 36 -11.77 11.06 3.56
N VAL A 37 -11.26 10.15 4.39
CA VAL A 37 -11.13 10.37 5.83
C VAL A 37 -9.80 11.04 6.14
N GLY A 38 -9.82 12.06 7.00
CA GLY A 38 -8.60 12.68 7.51
C GLY A 38 -7.87 11.79 8.52
N PHE A 39 -6.54 11.97 8.64
CA PHE A 39 -5.72 11.28 9.65
C PHE A 39 -6.20 11.50 11.09
N ASN A 40 -6.91 12.59 11.36
CA ASN A 40 -7.52 12.92 12.65
C ASN A 40 -8.63 11.95 13.10
N GLN A 41 -9.13 11.10 12.20
CA GLN A 41 -10.12 10.08 12.55
C GLN A 41 -9.50 8.71 12.84
N LEU A 42 -8.20 8.52 12.55
CA LEU A 42 -7.50 7.28 12.83
C LEU A 42 -7.08 7.18 14.30
N PRO A 43 -6.95 5.97 14.86
CA PRO A 43 -6.32 5.79 16.17
C PRO A 43 -4.87 6.27 16.13
N ASP A 44 -4.41 6.89 17.21
CA ASP A 44 -3.05 7.43 17.32
C ASP A 44 -1.98 6.40 16.97
N ALA A 45 -2.18 5.14 17.38
CA ALA A 45 -1.26 4.07 17.07
C ALA A 45 -1.10 3.80 15.56
N LEU A 46 -2.19 3.91 14.80
CA LEU A 46 -2.17 3.76 13.35
C LEU A 46 -1.49 4.96 12.68
N VAL A 47 -1.76 6.17 13.18
CA VAL A 47 -1.08 7.40 12.73
C VAL A 47 0.42 7.31 12.98
N GLN A 48 0.84 6.86 14.17
CA GLN A 48 2.25 6.65 14.50
C GLN A 48 2.89 5.60 13.59
N SER A 49 2.21 4.47 13.35
CA SER A 49 2.70 3.43 12.45
C SER A 49 2.95 3.96 11.04
N ILE A 50 1.98 4.68 10.47
CA ILE A 50 2.10 5.27 9.12
C ILE A 50 3.25 6.28 9.06
N ASN A 51 3.37 7.16 10.05
CA ASN A 51 4.45 8.15 10.13
C ASN A 51 5.83 7.50 10.31
N SER A 52 5.91 6.40 11.05
CA SER A 52 7.16 5.64 11.20
C SER A 52 7.53 4.89 9.92
N TYR A 53 6.53 4.44 9.16
CA TYR A 53 6.77 3.83 7.85
C TYR A 53 7.47 4.82 6.92
N THR A 54 6.90 6.01 6.74
CA THR A 54 7.45 6.99 5.78
C THR A 54 8.87 7.44 6.11
N ARG A 55 9.29 7.31 7.37
CA ARG A 55 10.64 7.69 7.83
C ARG A 55 11.64 6.53 7.86
N GLY A 56 11.18 5.32 8.14
CA GLY A 56 12.06 4.19 8.48
C GLY A 56 11.61 2.84 7.92
N GLY A 57 10.69 2.82 6.96
CA GLY A 57 10.21 1.64 6.26
C GLY A 57 9.31 0.72 7.09
N SER A 58 9.01 -0.44 6.52
CA SER A 58 8.13 -1.46 7.10
C SER A 58 8.47 -1.83 8.54
N GLY A 59 9.75 -2.08 8.86
CA GLY A 59 10.19 -2.46 10.21
C GLY A 59 9.87 -1.42 11.28
N SER A 60 10.01 -0.12 10.95
CA SER A 60 9.70 0.98 11.85
C SER A 60 8.19 1.11 12.08
N ALA A 61 7.39 0.94 11.03
CA ALA A 61 5.93 0.96 11.10
C ALA A 61 5.38 -0.14 12.02
N ILE A 62 5.92 -1.35 11.88
CA ILE A 62 5.52 -2.53 12.67
C ILE A 62 5.88 -2.31 14.13
N THR A 63 7.10 -1.84 14.40
CA THR A 63 7.57 -1.56 15.77
C THR A 63 6.68 -0.52 16.44
N ALA A 64 6.38 0.59 15.75
CA ALA A 64 5.50 1.63 16.27
C ALA A 64 4.10 1.11 16.59
N LEU A 65 3.47 0.37 15.66
CA LEU A 65 2.11 -0.16 15.87
C LEU A 65 2.05 -1.19 17.00
N THR A 66 3.06 -2.06 17.07
CA THR A 66 3.15 -3.12 18.08
C THR A 66 3.43 -2.54 19.48
N ASN A 67 4.09 -1.39 19.57
CA ASN A 67 4.34 -0.69 20.84
C ASN A 67 3.14 0.16 21.27
N ALA A 68 2.43 0.76 20.33
CA ALA A 68 1.36 1.72 20.60
C ALA A 68 -0.01 1.07 20.80
N THR A 69 -0.20 -0.22 20.45
CA THR A 69 -1.47 -0.92 20.60
C THR A 69 -1.37 -2.10 21.57
N PRO A 70 -2.30 -2.23 22.53
CA PRO A 70 -2.64 -3.54 23.05
C PRO A 70 -3.14 -4.42 21.89
N LEU A 71 -2.60 -5.62 21.78
CA LEU A 71 -2.98 -6.60 20.76
C LEU A 71 -3.83 -7.67 21.41
N VAL A 72 -4.99 -8.00 20.81
CA VAL A 72 -5.80 -9.15 21.25
C VAL A 72 -5.05 -10.47 20.99
N SER A 73 -4.23 -10.50 19.94
CA SER A 73 -3.50 -11.67 19.48
C SER A 73 -2.04 -11.70 19.97
N ASN A 74 -1.34 -12.81 19.71
CA ASN A 74 0.08 -12.94 20.01
C ASN A 74 0.87 -11.88 19.23
N ARG A 75 1.51 -10.96 19.97
CA ARG A 75 2.38 -9.90 19.47
C ARG A 75 3.37 -10.36 18.39
N ASN A 76 3.96 -11.55 18.56
CA ASN A 76 4.91 -12.11 17.60
C ASN A 76 4.23 -12.58 16.31
N ALA A 77 3.00 -13.13 16.40
CA ALA A 77 2.25 -13.55 15.23
C ALA A 77 1.81 -12.33 14.41
N PHE A 78 1.34 -11.28 15.09
CA PHE A 78 0.99 -10.01 14.46
C PHE A 78 2.20 -9.38 13.76
N ALA A 79 3.32 -9.24 14.46
CA ALA A 79 4.54 -8.68 13.87
C ALA A 79 4.99 -9.48 12.64
N LYS A 80 4.94 -10.82 12.69
CA LYS A 80 5.25 -11.69 11.55
C LYS A 80 4.30 -11.46 10.36
N LEU A 81 2.99 -11.36 10.60
CA LEU A 81 2.00 -11.10 9.56
C LEU A 81 2.31 -9.75 8.89
N MET A 82 2.47 -8.69 9.67
CA MET A 82 2.76 -7.35 9.14
C MET A 82 4.10 -7.30 8.39
N SER A 83 5.15 -7.94 8.92
CA SER A 83 6.45 -8.03 8.26
C SER A 83 6.35 -8.75 6.92
N LYS A 84 5.54 -9.81 6.85
CA LYS A 84 5.30 -10.54 5.61
C LYS A 84 4.60 -9.65 4.59
N GLU A 85 3.48 -9.02 4.96
CA GLU A 85 2.68 -8.25 4.00
C GLU A 85 3.39 -6.98 3.52
N PHE A 86 3.98 -6.19 4.41
CA PHE A 86 4.75 -5.01 4.01
C PHE A 86 6.07 -5.34 3.32
N GLY A 87 6.78 -6.36 3.78
CA GLY A 87 8.01 -6.80 3.10
C GLY A 87 7.73 -7.33 1.69
N GLN A 88 6.63 -8.04 1.48
CA GLN A 88 6.20 -8.47 0.15
C GLN A 88 5.80 -7.27 -0.71
N ALA A 89 5.03 -6.32 -0.18
CA ALA A 89 4.67 -5.12 -0.91
C ALA A 89 5.89 -4.28 -1.31
N GLU A 90 6.86 -4.09 -0.40
CA GLU A 90 8.11 -3.38 -0.71
C GLU A 90 8.95 -4.10 -1.76
N SER A 91 9.02 -5.43 -1.68
CA SER A 91 9.75 -6.23 -2.66
C SER A 91 9.10 -6.22 -4.05
N LEU A 92 7.78 -6.10 -4.13
CA LEU A 92 7.03 -6.16 -5.38
C LEU A 92 6.83 -4.78 -6.02
N PHE A 93 6.61 -3.75 -5.20
CA PHE A 93 6.19 -2.42 -5.65
C PHE A 93 7.18 -1.30 -5.32
N GLY A 94 8.31 -1.65 -4.71
CA GLY A 94 9.36 -0.71 -4.35
C GLY A 94 9.04 0.09 -3.08
N VAL A 95 9.50 1.32 -3.04
CA VAL A 95 9.40 2.16 -1.83
C VAL A 95 7.98 2.70 -1.65
N LEU A 96 7.53 2.80 -0.40
CA LEU A 96 6.29 3.49 -0.05
C LEU A 96 6.45 4.99 -0.36
N LEU A 97 5.53 5.55 -1.14
CA LEU A 97 5.50 6.97 -1.48
C LEU A 97 4.51 7.74 -0.60
N LYS A 98 3.36 7.12 -0.32
CA LYS A 98 2.29 7.76 0.47
C LYS A 98 1.41 6.73 1.16
N ALA A 99 0.75 7.15 2.22
CA ALA A 99 -0.34 6.42 2.85
C ALA A 99 -1.53 7.36 3.01
N GLU A 100 -2.73 6.91 2.67
CA GLU A 100 -3.95 7.72 2.70
C GLU A 100 -5.06 6.94 3.43
N PRO A 101 -5.66 7.50 4.49
CA PRO A 101 -6.89 6.95 5.06
C PRO A 101 -8.01 7.11 4.04
N ILE A 102 -8.67 6.01 3.70
CA ILE A 102 -9.70 5.98 2.65
C ILE A 102 -11.07 6.10 3.30
N PHE A 103 -11.34 5.26 4.31
CA PHE A 103 -12.67 5.06 4.85
C PHE A 103 -12.59 4.61 6.31
N VAL A 104 -13.61 4.95 7.09
CA VAL A 104 -13.79 4.45 8.46
C VAL A 104 -15.21 3.93 8.59
N ARG A 105 -15.32 2.66 8.95
CA ARG A 105 -16.61 2.00 9.16
C ARG A 105 -16.83 1.78 10.65
N LYS A 106 -17.87 2.38 11.20
CA LYS A 106 -18.34 2.08 12.55
C LYS A 106 -19.24 0.84 12.48
N ILE A 107 -18.85 -0.24 13.16
CA ILE A 107 -19.67 -1.46 13.25
C ILE A 107 -20.52 -1.41 14.52
N THR A 108 -19.92 -1.03 15.65
CA THR A 108 -20.61 -0.80 16.92
C THR A 108 -20.07 0.47 17.59
N VAL A 109 -20.55 0.80 18.79
CA VAL A 109 -20.01 1.92 19.59
C VAL A 109 -18.53 1.72 19.89
N SER A 110 -18.11 0.47 20.13
CA SER A 110 -16.76 0.10 20.55
C SER A 110 -15.97 -0.66 19.48
N TYR A 111 -16.46 -0.78 18.25
CA TYR A 111 -15.76 -1.49 17.18
C TYR A 111 -15.76 -0.70 15.88
N ARG A 112 -14.57 -0.45 15.34
CA ARG A 112 -14.35 0.33 14.13
C ARG A 112 -13.37 -0.37 13.19
N GLN A 113 -13.63 -0.25 11.90
CA GLN A 113 -12.73 -0.69 10.85
C GLN A 113 -12.17 0.53 10.13
N TYR A 114 -10.86 0.55 9.97
CA TYR A 114 -10.10 1.63 9.32
C TYR A 114 -9.49 1.09 8.04
N TYR A 115 -9.73 1.79 6.94
CA TYR A 115 -9.23 1.41 5.62
C TYR A 115 -8.16 2.40 5.19
N VAL A 116 -6.99 1.89 4.83
CA VAL A 116 -5.82 2.70 4.47
C VAL A 116 -5.29 2.21 3.12
N LEU A 117 -5.01 3.17 2.23
CA LEU A 117 -4.30 2.96 0.97
C LEU A 117 -2.83 3.22 1.20
N TYR A 118 -1.98 2.23 0.93
CA TYR A 118 -0.53 2.41 0.84
C TYR A 118 -0.16 2.49 -0.63
N GLY A 119 0.30 3.66 -1.07
CA GLY A 119 0.81 3.90 -2.42
C GLY A 119 2.31 3.68 -2.46
N TYR A 120 2.73 2.66 -3.19
CA TYR A 120 4.12 2.35 -3.49
C TYR A 120 4.51 2.90 -4.86
N ARG A 121 5.79 2.79 -5.23
CA ARG A 121 6.30 3.28 -6.51
C ARG A 121 5.59 2.63 -7.71
N ASP A 122 5.47 1.31 -7.67
CA ASP A 122 5.00 0.51 -8.80
C ASP A 122 3.66 -0.21 -8.49
N GLY A 123 2.90 0.27 -7.50
CA GLY A 123 1.62 -0.33 -7.14
C GLY A 123 0.99 0.21 -5.86
N VAL A 124 -0.10 -0.43 -5.46
CA VAL A 124 -0.86 -0.08 -4.25
C VAL A 124 -1.14 -1.30 -3.38
N LEU A 125 -1.33 -1.06 -2.09
CA LEU A 125 -1.78 -2.04 -1.13
C LEU A 125 -2.93 -1.45 -0.32
N PHE A 126 -4.07 -2.13 -0.33
CA PHE A 126 -5.21 -1.82 0.52
C PHE A 126 -5.07 -2.56 1.85
N ALA A 127 -5.28 -1.84 2.94
CA ALA A 127 -5.25 -2.40 4.28
C ALA A 127 -6.56 -2.12 5.01
N ARG A 128 -7.03 -3.11 5.78
CA ARG A 128 -8.10 -2.97 6.78
C ARG A 128 -7.51 -3.21 8.16
N PHE A 129 -7.82 -2.34 9.10
CA PHE A 129 -7.48 -2.50 10.51
C PHE A 129 -8.74 -2.47 11.36
N ASP A 130 -8.91 -3.48 12.18
CA ASP A 130 -10.07 -3.67 13.03
C ASP A 130 -9.69 -3.35 14.47
N PHE A 131 -10.29 -2.31 15.04
CA PHE A 131 -10.01 -1.89 16.41
C PHE A 131 -11.24 -2.02 17.30
N TYR A 132 -10.96 -2.43 18.53
CA TYR A 132 -11.87 -2.32 19.66
C TYR A 132 -11.54 -1.06 20.47
N GLN A 133 -12.48 -0.11 20.49
CA GLN A 133 -12.41 1.14 21.24
C GLN A 133 -12.88 0.93 22.68
N SER A 134 -11.99 1.19 23.63
CA SER A 134 -12.31 1.25 25.06
C SER A 134 -11.98 2.62 25.62
N ASP A 135 -12.58 2.99 26.75
CA ASP A 135 -12.38 4.30 27.39
C ASP A 135 -10.92 4.64 27.69
N LYS A 136 -10.04 3.64 27.76
CA LYS A 136 -8.63 3.80 28.13
C LYS A 136 -7.66 3.64 26.97
N ASN A 137 -7.95 2.79 25.99
CA ASN A 137 -7.06 2.48 24.87
C ASN A 137 -7.82 1.84 23.69
N ASP A 138 -7.33 2.11 22.48
CA ASP A 138 -7.73 1.45 21.25
C ASP A 138 -6.92 0.17 21.07
N THR A 139 -7.61 -0.98 21.05
CA THR A 139 -6.99 -2.30 20.92
C THR A 139 -7.11 -2.77 19.48
N LEU A 140 -5.99 -3.14 18.85
CA LEU A 140 -6.02 -3.72 17.51
C LEU A 140 -6.40 -5.20 17.62
N VAL A 141 -7.49 -5.57 16.95
CA VAL A 141 -8.09 -6.90 16.98
C VAL A 141 -7.59 -7.74 15.81
N ASP A 142 -7.65 -7.18 14.60
CA ASP A 142 -7.30 -7.87 13.36
C ASP A 142 -6.82 -6.87 12.29
N CYS A 143 -6.10 -7.38 11.29
CA CYS A 143 -5.75 -6.62 10.11
C CYS A 143 -5.70 -7.52 8.85
N ALA A 144 -6.02 -6.93 7.71
CA ALA A 144 -5.99 -7.60 6.42
C ALA A 144 -5.37 -6.71 5.36
N PHE A 145 -4.68 -7.32 4.40
CA PHE A 145 -3.98 -6.64 3.30
C PHE A 145 -4.33 -7.31 1.98
N SER A 146 -4.48 -6.51 0.92
CA SER A 146 -4.68 -7.02 -0.43
C SER A 146 -4.28 -5.96 -1.44
N ARG A 147 -3.87 -6.42 -2.62
CA ARG A 147 -3.69 -5.58 -3.81
C ARG A 147 -5.02 -5.32 -4.54
N ASP A 148 -5.96 -6.23 -4.33
CA ASP A 148 -7.29 -6.20 -4.89
C ASP A 148 -8.22 -5.48 -3.90
N ALA A 149 -8.74 -4.32 -4.33
CA ALA A 149 -9.58 -3.46 -3.54
C ALA A 149 -10.86 -4.16 -3.08
N ASP A 150 -11.44 -5.04 -3.92
CA ASP A 150 -12.72 -5.71 -3.65
C ASP A 150 -12.62 -6.72 -2.51
N LYS A 151 -11.40 -7.17 -2.18
CA LYS A 151 -11.15 -8.08 -1.05
C LYS A 151 -11.01 -7.37 0.29
N ILE A 152 -10.76 -6.06 0.28
CA ILE A 152 -10.45 -5.29 1.48
C ILE A 152 -11.50 -4.24 1.72
N LEU A 153 -11.75 -3.39 0.73
CA LEU A 153 -12.73 -2.32 0.86
C LEU A 153 -14.12 -2.92 1.10
N PRO A 154 -14.97 -2.23 1.87
CA PRO A 154 -16.35 -2.65 1.97
C PRO A 154 -16.95 -2.65 0.55
N PRO A 155 -17.87 -3.58 0.25
CA PRO A 155 -18.56 -3.57 -1.03
C PRO A 155 -19.16 -2.18 -1.26
N ALA A 156 -19.21 -1.75 -2.51
CA ALA A 156 -19.82 -0.50 -2.95
C ALA A 156 -21.36 -0.53 -2.76
N THR A 157 -21.82 -0.78 -1.55
CA THR A 157 -23.20 -0.58 -1.14
C THR A 157 -23.42 0.92 -1.04
N GLN A 158 -24.09 1.43 -2.06
CA GLN A 158 -24.78 2.71 -2.15
C GLN A 158 -25.28 3.18 -0.78
N ASN A 159 -25.04 4.46 -0.46
CA ASN A 159 -25.83 5.27 0.46
C ASN A 159 -26.41 4.52 1.66
N MET A 160 -25.58 4.22 2.68
CA MET A 160 -26.13 4.11 4.03
C MET A 160 -25.96 5.45 4.70
N GLU A 161 -26.96 6.29 4.51
CA GLU A 161 -27.29 7.40 5.39
C GLU A 161 -27.33 6.85 6.84
N PHE A 162 -26.60 7.50 7.73
CA PHE A 162 -26.80 7.40 9.18
C PHE A 162 -27.42 8.71 9.66
#